data_AF-A0A946Q965-F1
#
_entry.id   AF-A0A946Q965-F1
#
_cell.length_a   1.000
_cell.length_b   1.000
_cell.length_c   1.000
_cell.angle_alpha   90.00
_cell.angle_beta   90.00
_cell.angle_gamma   90.00
#
_symmetry.space_group_name_H-M   'P 1'
#
loop_
_entity.id
_entity.type
_entity.pdbx_description
1 polymer ?
#
loop_
_entity_poly.entity_id
_entity_poly.type
_entity_poly.pdbx_seq_one_letter_code
_entity_poly.pdbx_strand_id
1 'polypeptide(L)' 'YSTKLSSAGLGLHSAANFSVAMGGELKVMSDGPNQGTQIRIRLPLECSRNCYQVRK' A
#
# COMPACT_ATOMS: atom_id res chain seq x y z
N TYR A 1 3.79 2.48 11.46
CA TYR A 1 4.24 3.80 11.91
C TYR A 1 3.31 4.84 11.32
N SER A 2 2.62 5.61 12.16
CA SER A 2 1.77 6.76 11.77
C SER A 2 2.41 8.03 12.34
N THR A 3 2.46 9.10 11.55
CA THR A 3 3.01 10.40 11.98
C THR A 3 1.95 11.33 12.58
N LYS A 4 0.68 10.90 12.67
CA LYS A 4 -0.40 11.65 13.33
C LYS A 4 -0.74 11.04 14.69
N LEU A 5 -0.82 11.90 15.71
CA LEU A 5 -1.03 11.55 17.12
C LEU A 5 -2.26 10.67 17.40
N SER A 6 -3.27 10.67 16.52
CA SER A 6 -4.58 10.05 16.77
C SER A 6 -5.04 9.08 15.67
N SER A 7 -4.23 8.79 14.64
CA SER A 7 -4.62 7.82 13.63
C SER A 7 -3.74 6.58 13.72
N ALA A 8 -4.38 5.42 13.81
CA ALA A 8 -3.73 4.12 14.00
C ALA A 8 -2.80 3.70 12.83
N GLY A 9 -2.65 4.52 11.78
CA GLY A 9 -1.82 4.20 10.62
C GLY A 9 -2.39 3.07 9.74
N LEU A 10 -3.69 2.74 9.93
CA LEU A 10 -4.33 1.60 9.29
C LEU A 10 -4.48 1.77 7.77
N GLY A 11 -4.71 2.99 7.27
CA GLY A 11 -4.91 3.20 5.83
C GLY A 11 -3.73 2.72 4.97
N LEU A 12 -2.51 3.13 5.35
CA LEU A 12 -1.31 2.72 4.63
C LEU A 12 -0.98 1.24 4.85
N HIS A 13 -1.20 0.73 6.06
CA HIS A 13 -1.01 -0.68 6.37
C HIS A 13 -1.96 -1.58 5.56
N SER A 14 -3.25 -1.22 5.49
CA SER A 14 -4.25 -1.92 4.69
C SER A 14 -3.92 -1.88 3.20
N ALA A 15 -3.49 -0.72 2.67
CA ALA A 15 -3.08 -0.60 1.28
C ALA A 15 -1.84 -1.45 0.96
N ALA A 16 -0.88 -1.55 1.89
CA ALA A 16 0.30 -2.40 1.74
C ALA A 16 -0.09 -3.88 1.72
N ASN A 17 -0.92 -4.33 2.67
CA ASN A 17 -1.38 -5.72 2.72
C ASN A 17 -2.17 -6.10 1.47
N PHE A 18 -3.05 -5.21 0.98
CA PHE A 18 -3.80 -5.43 -0.25
C PHE A 18 -2.88 -5.56 -1.47
N SER A 19 -1.90 -4.66 -1.59
CA SER A 19 -0.94 -4.68 -2.71
C SER A 19 -0.14 -5.99 -2.71
N VAL A 20 0.35 -6.42 -1.54
CA VAL A 20 1.07 -7.70 -1.38
C VAL A 20 0.18 -8.90 -1.67
N ALA A 21 -1.08 -8.88 -1.20
CA ALA A 21 -2.04 -9.96 -1.46
C ALA A 21 -2.34 -10.14 -2.95
N MET A 22 -2.25 -9.06 -3.75
CA MET A 22 -2.37 -9.12 -5.21
C MET A 22 -1.06 -9.47 -5.94
N GLY A 23 0.01 -9.81 -5.20
CA GLY A 23 1.33 -10.07 -5.78
C GLY A 23 2.05 -8.80 -6.26
N GLY A 24 1.63 -7.63 -5.81
CA GLY A 24 2.24 -6.34 -6.08
C GLY A 24 3.15 -5.84 -4.96
N GLU A 25 3.62 -4.60 -5.10
CA GLU A 25 4.41 -3.90 -4.10
C GLU A 25 3.92 -2.46 -3.87
N LEU A 26 4.08 -1.96 -2.65
CA LEU A 26 3.84 -0.56 -2.26
C LEU A 26 5.13 0.04 -1.72
N LYS A 27 5.52 1.21 -2.24
CA LYS A 27 6.66 2.00 -1.76
C LYS A 27 6.21 3.39 -1.36
N VAL A 28 6.78 3.87 -0.25
CA VAL A 28 6.56 5.21 0.28
C VAL A 28 7.88 5.95 0.20
N MET A 29 7.86 7.14 -0.39
CA MET A 29 9.02 8.01 -0.57
C MET A 29 8.67 9.39 -0.02
N SER A 30 9.57 9.97 0.78
CA SER A 30 9.43 11.32 1.28
C SER A 30 10.82 11.96 1.34
N ASP A 31 10.93 13.18 0.82
CA ASP A 31 12.18 13.93 0.76
C ASP A 31 12.42 14.76 2.04
N GLY A 32 11.74 14.40 3.13
CA GLY A 32 11.84 15.05 4.43
C GLY A 32 10.62 15.90 4.82
N PRO A 33 10.67 16.56 5.99
CA PRO A 33 9.58 17.38 6.49
C PRO A 33 9.16 18.47 5.50
N ASN A 34 7.84 18.71 5.39
CA ASN A 34 7.24 19.74 4.53
C ASN A 34 7.46 19.58 3.02
N GLN A 35 8.01 18.44 2.56
CA GLN A 35 8.18 18.14 1.12
C GLN A 35 7.04 17.27 0.55
N GLY A 36 6.07 16.92 1.39
CA GLY A 36 5.01 15.98 1.04
C GLY A 36 5.50 14.53 1.02
N THR A 37 4.72 13.65 0.38
CA THR A 37 5.00 12.21 0.32
C THR A 37 4.47 11.65 -0.98
N GLN A 38 5.29 10.86 -1.66
CA GLN A 38 4.89 10.09 -2.83
C GLN A 38 4.67 8.62 -2.42
N ILE A 39 3.56 8.05 -2.88
CA ILE A 39 3.28 6.62 -2.75
C ILE A 39 3.25 6.03 -4.16
N ARG A 40 4.01 4.96 -4.37
CA ARG A 40 4.04 4.23 -5.64
C ARG A 40 3.58 2.80 -5.41
N ILE A 41 2.61 2.37 -6.19
CA ILE A 41 2.08 1.00 -6.16
C ILE A 41 2.38 0.36 -7.51
N ARG A 42 2.91 -0.86 -7.50
CA ARG A 42 3.08 -1.69 -8.70
C ARG A 42 2.23 -2.94 -8.55
N LEU A 43 1.39 -3.18 -9.53
CA LEU A 43 0.51 -4.34 -9.59
C LEU A 43 0.79 -5.13 -10.87
N PRO A 44 0.67 -6.47 -10.84
CA PRO A 44 0.65 -7.28 -12.06
C PRO A 44 -0.52 -6.85 -12.97
N LEU A 45 -0.28 -6.80 -14.28
CA LEU A 45 -1.35 -6.52 -15.26
C LEU A 45 -2.33 -7.70 -15.38
N GLU A 46 -1.83 -8.90 -15.13
CA GLU A 46 -2.60 -10.13 -15.19
C GLU A 46 -2.31 -10.99 -13.96
N CYS A 47 -3.33 -11.75 -13.54
CA CYS A 47 -3.23 -12.57 -12.36
C CYS A 47 -2.59 -13.92 -12.68
N SER A 48 -1.29 -14.05 -12.42
CA SER A 48 -0.51 -15.16 -12.96
C SER A 48 -0.54 -16.46 -12.15
N ARG A 49 -1.09 -16.50 -10.91
CA ARG A 49 -1.25 -17.78 -10.16
C ARG A 49 -2.08 -17.78 -8.87
N ASN A 50 -2.44 -16.63 -8.30
CA ASN A 50 -3.22 -16.60 -7.05
C ASN A 50 -4.02 -15.31 -6.92
N CYS A 51 -5.06 -15.16 -7.73
CA CYS A 51 -5.90 -13.97 -7.67
C CYS A 51 -6.78 -14.00 -6.43
N TYR A 52 -6.72 -12.93 -5.64
CA TYR A 52 -7.63 -12.73 -4.50
C TYR A 52 -9.07 -12.67 -5.02
N GLN A 53 -9.81 -13.78 -4.90
CA GLN A 53 -11.23 -13.81 -5.22
C GLN A 53 -11.98 -13.10 -4.10
N VAL A 54 -12.52 -11.91 -4.41
CA VAL A 54 -13.47 -11.24 -3.54
C VAL A 54 -14.69 -12.17 -3.43
N ARG A 55 -14.81 -12.87 -2.30
CA ARG A 55 -16.00 -13.66 -2.01
C ARG A 55 -17.17 -12.69 -1.88
N LYS A 56 -18.17 -12.88 -2.75
CA LYS A 56 -19.46 -12.19 -2.68
C LYS A 56 -20.22 -12.60 -1.43
#